data_AF-A0A1H8Z883-F1
#
_entry.id   AF-A0A1H8Z883-F1
#
_cell.length_a   1.000
_cell.length_b   1.000
_cell.length_c   1.000
_cell.angle_alpha   90.00
_cell.angle_beta   90.00
_cell.angle_gamma   90.00
#
_symmetry.space_group_name_H-M   'P 1'
#
loop_
_entity.id
_entity.type
_entity.pdbx_description
1 polymer ?
#
loop_
_entity_poly.entity_id
_entity_poly.type
_entity_poly.pdbx_seq_one_letter_code
_entity_poly.pdbx_strand_id
1 'polypeptide(L)'
;MNIYIAGISGTGMGPLALMARRAGINVYGSDRSYGAIAPELEKANIEYYVGEQDGTYFKQKMNEVGIDWFIYTSALPKDHPELVAAIESGIKVSKRDELIAKLVNDLGLKMVAVAGTHGKTTTTSMLIWAVNKLVDDNNHPILPSSYLVGTTLGFAPSGSYKEGDKFFIYEADEYDRNFLNFDPWLSLITFVSYDHPDIYKTREDYEDAFLRFEDQSSEVIFGTPDAARHAIDHFEKASKALNIIKGINKNITISGSARREDATTAFEAIKRMLKTTGKNVPDEKIADVLNSFPGVGRRFERITDGIYTDYAHHPEEVKSTVQIAIEEAAKTGKKGVVVVYQPHQNTRQHEVRHLYKDAFDGADKVYWLPTYLTREDESLRIITPGEFIDDLNVKDKAQIAELDDDLSANIKTHLSEGYLIILMTAGPADLWLRKEFS
;
A
#
# COMPACT_ATOMS: atom_id res chain seq x y z
N MET A 1 -11.00 -30.52 -5.37
CA MET A 1 -11.42 -29.48 -4.41
C MET A 1 -12.14 -28.39 -5.20
N ASN A 2 -13.33 -28.03 -4.76
CA ASN A 2 -14.15 -26.97 -5.32
C ASN A 2 -14.21 -25.83 -4.31
N ILE A 3 -13.86 -24.62 -4.74
CA ILE A 3 -13.91 -23.43 -3.88
C ILE A 3 -14.92 -22.43 -4.42
N TYR A 4 -15.49 -21.65 -3.52
CA TYR A 4 -16.36 -20.54 -3.85
C TYR A 4 -15.74 -19.23 -3.33
N ILE A 5 -15.63 -18.23 -4.21
CA ILE A 5 -15.05 -16.93 -3.88
C ILE A 5 -16.12 -15.85 -3.98
N ALA A 6 -16.41 -15.17 -2.87
CA ALA A 6 -17.29 -13.99 -2.86
C ALA A 6 -16.51 -12.74 -3.29
N GLY A 7 -17.07 -11.96 -4.23
CA GLY A 7 -16.40 -10.80 -4.83
C GLY A 7 -15.29 -11.22 -5.80
N ILE A 8 -15.51 -12.30 -6.56
CA ILE A 8 -14.47 -13.00 -7.33
C ILE A 8 -13.82 -12.14 -8.41
N SER A 9 -14.50 -11.15 -8.98
CA SER A 9 -14.01 -10.39 -10.13
C SER A 9 -13.22 -9.12 -9.75
N GLY A 10 -13.15 -8.81 -8.45
CA GLY A 10 -12.37 -7.69 -7.93
C GLY A 10 -10.85 -7.91 -8.00
N THR A 11 -10.09 -6.82 -8.01
CA THR A 11 -8.62 -6.85 -8.09
C THR A 11 -7.95 -7.54 -6.89
N GLY A 12 -8.67 -7.70 -5.77
CA GLY A 12 -8.18 -8.38 -4.58
C GLY A 12 -8.41 -9.90 -4.55
N MET A 13 -9.41 -10.41 -5.27
CA MET A 13 -9.85 -11.81 -5.23
C MET A 13 -9.67 -12.51 -6.58
N GLY A 14 -9.84 -11.80 -7.69
CA GLY A 14 -9.66 -12.32 -9.05
C GLY A 14 -8.30 -12.96 -9.29
N PRO A 15 -7.18 -12.34 -8.89
CA PRO A 15 -5.87 -12.98 -8.98
C PRO A 15 -5.80 -14.31 -8.21
N LEU A 16 -6.46 -14.41 -7.06
CA LEU A 16 -6.51 -15.65 -6.28
C LEU A 16 -7.37 -16.72 -6.97
N ALA A 17 -8.45 -16.32 -7.64
CA ALA A 17 -9.25 -17.23 -8.47
C ALA A 17 -8.42 -17.81 -9.63
N LEU A 18 -7.65 -16.96 -10.31
CA LEU A 18 -6.74 -17.40 -11.38
C LEU A 18 -5.63 -18.32 -10.86
N MET A 19 -5.03 -17.98 -9.71
CA MET A 19 -4.04 -18.83 -9.03
C MET A 19 -4.63 -20.19 -8.64
N ALA A 20 -5.83 -20.20 -8.03
CA ALA A 20 -6.52 -21.43 -7.64
C ALA A 20 -6.83 -22.31 -8.85
N ARG A 21 -7.33 -21.71 -9.94
CA ARG A 21 -7.56 -22.43 -11.19
C ARG A 21 -6.27 -23.07 -11.71
N ARG A 22 -5.14 -22.36 -11.64
CA ARG A 22 -3.85 -22.91 -12.05
C ARG A 22 -3.31 -23.99 -11.11
N ALA A 23 -3.62 -23.91 -9.82
CA ALA A 23 -3.32 -24.96 -8.84
C ALA A 23 -4.19 -26.22 -9.01
N GLY A 24 -5.03 -26.29 -10.05
CA GLY A 24 -5.92 -27.43 -10.32
C GLY A 24 -7.18 -27.44 -9.45
N ILE A 25 -7.51 -26.31 -8.82
CA ILE A 25 -8.72 -26.15 -8.01
C ILE A 25 -9.86 -25.71 -8.93
N ASN A 26 -11.06 -26.29 -8.74
CA ASN A 26 -12.24 -25.80 -9.42
C ASN A 26 -12.75 -24.57 -8.68
N VAL A 27 -12.92 -23.47 -9.40
CA VAL A 27 -13.25 -22.18 -8.80
C VAL A 27 -14.62 -21.75 -9.30
N TYR A 28 -15.46 -21.40 -8.34
CA TYR A 28 -16.76 -20.77 -8.52
C TYR A 28 -16.79 -19.46 -7.74
N GLY A 29 -17.74 -18.60 -8.03
CA GLY A 29 -17.91 -17.39 -7.23
C GLY A 29 -19.00 -16.48 -7.72
N SER A 30 -19.14 -15.35 -7.05
CA SER A 30 -20.08 -14.31 -7.44
C SER A 30 -19.50 -12.93 -7.25
N ASP A 31 -20.09 -11.98 -7.96
CA ASP A 31 -19.85 -10.55 -7.76
C ASP A 31 -21.14 -9.77 -8.01
N ARG A 32 -21.26 -8.57 -7.46
CA ARG A 32 -22.44 -7.72 -7.71
C ARG A 32 -22.43 -7.10 -9.10
N SER A 33 -21.24 -6.89 -9.63
CA SER A 33 -20.98 -6.24 -10.90
C SER A 33 -19.69 -6.80 -11.49
N TYR A 34 -19.53 -6.68 -12.81
CA TYR A 34 -18.28 -7.03 -13.48
C TYR A 34 -17.11 -6.20 -12.93
N GLY A 35 -16.17 -6.87 -12.28
CA GLY A 35 -14.93 -6.28 -11.77
C GLY A 35 -13.81 -6.26 -12.81
N ALA A 36 -12.68 -5.64 -12.44
CA ALA A 36 -11.56 -5.40 -13.35
C ALA A 36 -10.89 -6.66 -13.89
N ILE A 37 -11.05 -7.81 -13.22
CA ILE A 37 -10.40 -9.09 -13.58
C ILE A 37 -11.38 -10.03 -14.32
N ALA A 38 -12.62 -9.60 -14.58
CA ALA A 38 -13.62 -10.41 -15.28
C ALA A 38 -13.14 -10.97 -16.64
N PRO A 39 -12.47 -10.20 -17.53
CA PRO A 39 -11.99 -10.74 -18.81
C PRO A 39 -10.99 -11.90 -18.65
N GLU A 40 -10.12 -11.83 -17.65
CA GLU A 40 -9.15 -12.89 -17.34
C GLU A 40 -9.83 -14.14 -16.77
N LEU A 41 -10.84 -13.98 -15.92
CA LEU A 41 -11.63 -15.10 -15.39
C LEU A 41 -12.36 -15.85 -16.52
N GLU A 42 -12.96 -15.10 -17.45
CA GLU A 42 -13.65 -15.65 -18.61
C GLU A 42 -12.68 -16.40 -19.53
N LYS A 43 -11.52 -15.80 -19.82
CA LYS A 43 -10.46 -16.45 -20.60
C LYS A 43 -9.94 -17.73 -19.93
N ALA A 44 -9.92 -17.77 -18.60
CA ALA A 44 -9.54 -18.95 -17.83
C ALA A 44 -10.67 -20.00 -17.71
N ASN A 45 -11.85 -19.73 -18.29
CA ASN A 45 -13.07 -20.54 -18.17
C ASN A 45 -13.43 -20.81 -16.70
N ILE A 46 -13.33 -19.79 -15.85
CA ILE A 46 -13.81 -19.82 -14.47
C ILE A 46 -15.29 -19.45 -14.48
N GLU A 47 -16.12 -20.30 -13.88
CA GLU A 47 -17.56 -20.06 -13.82
C GLU A 47 -17.89 -19.14 -12.64
N TYR A 48 -18.62 -18.04 -12.89
CA TYR A 48 -19.06 -17.13 -11.84
C TYR A 48 -20.36 -16.43 -12.20
N TYR A 49 -21.05 -15.92 -11.19
CA TYR A 49 -22.30 -15.18 -11.34
C TYR A 49 -22.10 -13.68 -11.10
N VAL A 50 -22.74 -12.86 -11.93
CA VAL A 50 -22.80 -11.40 -11.74
C VAL A 50 -24.26 -11.00 -11.49
N GLY A 51 -24.54 -10.45 -10.31
CA GLY A 51 -25.89 -10.02 -9.94
C GLY A 51 -26.13 -10.00 -8.43
N GLU A 52 -27.38 -10.25 -8.02
CA GLU A 52 -27.73 -10.26 -6.60
C GLU A 52 -27.08 -11.43 -5.86
N GLN A 53 -26.34 -11.13 -4.79
CA GLN A 53 -25.65 -12.12 -3.97
C GLN A 53 -26.53 -12.58 -2.79
N ASP A 54 -27.74 -13.06 -3.10
CA ASP A 54 -28.76 -13.51 -2.14
C ASP A 54 -28.52 -14.94 -1.59
N GLY A 55 -27.44 -15.59 -2.01
CA GLY A 55 -27.09 -16.96 -1.65
C GLY A 55 -27.66 -18.03 -2.59
N THR A 56 -28.52 -17.68 -3.55
CA THR A 56 -29.13 -18.63 -4.49
C THR A 56 -28.09 -19.31 -5.37
N TYR A 57 -27.17 -18.53 -5.98
CA TYR A 57 -26.12 -19.09 -6.83
C TYR A 57 -25.13 -19.97 -6.05
N PHE A 58 -24.76 -19.57 -4.82
CA PHE A 58 -23.94 -20.41 -3.94
C PHE A 58 -24.61 -21.75 -3.64
N LYS A 59 -25.89 -21.75 -3.22
CA LYS A 59 -26.65 -22.97 -2.94
C LYS A 59 -26.80 -23.86 -4.17
N GLN A 60 -27.02 -23.26 -5.34
CA GLN A 60 -27.03 -23.98 -6.60
C GLN A 60 -25.70 -24.72 -6.83
N LYS A 61 -24.56 -24.04 -6.70
CA LYS A 61 -23.24 -24.68 -6.87
C LYS A 61 -22.92 -25.71 -5.80
N MET A 62 -23.32 -25.46 -4.56
CA MET A 62 -23.22 -26.44 -3.49
C MET A 62 -23.97 -27.74 -3.84
N ASN A 63 -25.14 -27.67 -4.48
CA ASN A 63 -25.91 -28.84 -4.88
C ASN A 63 -25.39 -29.51 -6.17
N GLU A 64 -24.94 -28.74 -7.15
CA GLU A 64 -24.51 -29.26 -8.46
C GLU A 64 -23.15 -29.96 -8.41
N VAL A 65 -22.19 -29.35 -7.72
CA VAL A 65 -20.78 -29.78 -7.74
C VAL A 65 -20.21 -30.03 -6.35
N GLY A 66 -20.88 -29.57 -5.29
CA GLY A 66 -20.31 -29.49 -3.95
C GLY A 66 -19.26 -28.38 -3.85
N ILE A 67 -19.23 -27.67 -2.73
CA ILE A 67 -18.19 -26.69 -2.39
C ILE A 67 -17.50 -27.15 -1.12
N ASP A 68 -16.17 -27.23 -1.16
CA ASP A 68 -15.34 -27.65 -0.01
C ASP A 68 -14.95 -26.45 0.86
N TRP A 69 -14.80 -25.27 0.25
CA TRP A 69 -14.25 -24.09 0.89
C TRP A 69 -14.83 -22.79 0.33
N PHE A 70 -15.39 -21.96 1.22
CA PHE A 70 -15.85 -20.61 0.94
C PHE A 70 -14.81 -19.57 1.36
N ILE A 71 -14.50 -18.64 0.45
CA ILE A 71 -13.48 -17.61 0.62
C ILE A 71 -14.12 -16.23 0.53
N TYR A 72 -13.77 -15.36 1.47
CA TYR A 72 -14.24 -13.98 1.51
C TYR A 72 -13.15 -12.99 1.92
N THR A 73 -13.43 -11.69 1.74
CA THR A 73 -12.58 -10.60 2.23
C THR A 73 -13.07 -10.12 3.59
N SER A 74 -12.20 -9.50 4.38
CA SER A 74 -12.60 -8.85 5.64
C SER A 74 -13.69 -7.77 5.47
N ALA A 75 -13.90 -7.27 4.25
CA ALA A 75 -14.93 -6.29 3.93
C ALA A 75 -16.32 -6.92 3.70
N LEU A 76 -16.43 -8.24 3.55
CA LEU A 76 -17.72 -8.90 3.40
C LEU A 76 -18.49 -8.86 4.75
N PRO A 77 -19.72 -8.33 4.79
CA PRO A 77 -20.51 -8.29 6.02
C PRO A 77 -20.77 -9.68 6.60
N LYS A 78 -20.81 -9.80 7.93
CA LYS A 78 -21.04 -11.08 8.62
C LYS A 78 -22.43 -11.67 8.35
N ASP A 79 -23.40 -10.82 8.01
CA ASP A 79 -24.77 -11.16 7.65
C ASP A 79 -24.96 -11.31 6.12
N HIS A 80 -23.88 -11.31 5.34
CA HIS A 80 -23.96 -11.50 3.90
C HIS A 80 -24.60 -12.85 3.55
N PRO A 81 -25.64 -12.92 2.69
CA PRO A 81 -26.43 -14.14 2.49
C PRO A 81 -25.61 -15.36 2.06
N GLU A 82 -24.63 -15.18 1.16
CA GLU A 82 -23.73 -16.27 0.74
C GLU A 82 -22.82 -16.77 1.87
N LEU A 83 -22.34 -15.87 2.73
CA LEU A 83 -21.49 -16.24 3.86
C LEU A 83 -22.29 -17.02 4.91
N VAL A 84 -23.51 -16.55 5.22
CA VAL A 84 -24.44 -17.25 6.12
C VAL A 84 -24.76 -18.64 5.58
N ALA A 85 -25.10 -18.75 4.29
CA ALA A 85 -25.41 -20.04 3.66
C ALA A 85 -24.19 -20.99 3.68
N ALA A 86 -22.97 -20.49 3.49
CA ALA A 86 -21.76 -21.29 3.58
C ALA A 86 -21.53 -21.83 5.00
N ILE A 87 -21.71 -20.99 6.02
CA ILE A 87 -21.61 -21.39 7.43
C ILE A 87 -22.66 -22.45 7.78
N GLU A 88 -23.92 -22.26 7.37
CA GLU A 88 -25.01 -23.22 7.58
C GLU A 88 -24.76 -24.56 6.89
N SER A 89 -24.02 -24.55 5.78
CA SER A 89 -23.65 -25.76 5.04
C SER A 89 -22.51 -26.55 5.70
N GLY A 90 -21.88 -26.03 6.77
CA GLY A 90 -20.85 -26.72 7.54
C GLY A 90 -19.51 -26.92 6.79
N ILE A 91 -19.29 -26.19 5.70
CA ILE A 91 -18.06 -26.28 4.89
C ILE A 91 -16.94 -25.43 5.52
N LYS A 92 -15.70 -25.57 5.02
CA LYS A 92 -14.64 -24.67 5.45
C LYS A 92 -14.99 -23.24 5.00
N VAL A 93 -14.86 -22.27 5.89
CA VAL A 93 -15.07 -20.84 5.59
C VAL A 93 -13.88 -20.07 6.13
N SER A 94 -13.19 -19.30 5.29
CA SER A 94 -12.09 -18.46 5.77
C SER A 94 -11.85 -17.20 4.94
N LYS A 95 -11.06 -16.29 5.52
CA LYS A 95 -10.59 -15.09 4.82
C LYS A 95 -9.60 -15.47 3.72
N ARG A 96 -9.38 -14.54 2.78
CA ARG A 96 -8.45 -14.71 1.66
C ARG A 96 -7.02 -15.11 2.06
N ASP A 97 -6.55 -14.74 3.26
CA ASP A 97 -5.16 -14.93 3.68
C ASP A 97 -4.76 -16.40 3.77
N GLU A 98 -5.67 -17.26 4.25
CA GLU A 98 -5.46 -18.72 4.23
C GLU A 98 -5.37 -19.29 2.80
N LEU A 99 -6.16 -18.74 1.87
CA LEU A 99 -6.09 -19.14 0.47
C LEU A 99 -4.75 -18.70 -0.14
N ILE A 100 -4.28 -17.50 0.16
CA ILE A 100 -2.98 -17.00 -0.29
C ILE A 100 -1.87 -17.95 0.15
N ALA A 101 -1.81 -18.26 1.45
CA ALA A 101 -0.79 -19.16 2.00
C ALA A 101 -0.80 -20.53 1.29
N LYS A 102 -1.99 -21.10 1.09
CA LYS A 102 -2.13 -22.36 0.34
C LYS A 102 -1.63 -22.23 -1.10
N LEU A 103 -2.09 -21.23 -1.84
CA LEU A 103 -1.82 -21.12 -3.28
C LEU A 103 -0.34 -20.80 -3.56
N VAL A 104 0.30 -19.99 -2.72
CA VAL A 104 1.74 -19.74 -2.81
C VAL A 104 2.52 -21.04 -2.69
N ASN A 105 2.16 -21.88 -1.71
CA ASN A 105 2.79 -23.18 -1.49
C ASN A 105 2.48 -24.18 -2.63
N ASP A 106 1.21 -24.34 -3.00
CA ASP A 106 0.77 -25.27 -4.05
C ASP A 106 1.41 -24.94 -5.42
N LEU A 107 1.59 -23.66 -5.72
CA LEU A 107 2.20 -23.20 -6.98
C LEU A 107 3.73 -23.09 -6.90
N GLY A 108 4.34 -23.35 -5.74
CA GLY A 108 5.79 -23.25 -5.53
C GLY A 108 6.33 -21.83 -5.75
N LEU A 109 5.55 -20.81 -5.43
CA LEU A 109 5.94 -19.41 -5.57
C LEU A 109 6.85 -19.01 -4.40
N LYS A 110 7.89 -18.22 -4.70
CA LYS A 110 8.73 -17.61 -3.67
C LYS A 110 8.06 -16.35 -3.13
N MET A 111 7.48 -16.44 -1.94
CA MET A 111 6.89 -15.28 -1.30
C MET A 111 7.98 -14.27 -0.88
N VAL A 112 7.83 -13.04 -1.36
CA VAL A 112 8.57 -11.85 -0.91
C VAL A 112 7.61 -11.03 -0.08
N ALA A 113 7.71 -11.16 1.24
CA ALA A 113 6.83 -10.50 2.19
C ALA A 113 7.45 -9.19 2.70
N VAL A 114 6.65 -8.14 2.79
CA VAL A 114 7.08 -6.85 3.36
C VAL A 114 6.27 -6.60 4.63
N ALA A 115 6.94 -6.49 5.78
CA ALA A 115 6.34 -6.26 7.09
C ALA A 115 7.03 -5.10 7.82
N GLY A 116 6.38 -4.57 8.86
CA GLY A 116 6.89 -3.48 9.69
C GLY A 116 5.83 -2.42 10.00
N THR A 117 6.04 -1.58 11.00
CA THR A 117 5.04 -0.59 11.45
C THR A 117 4.79 0.50 10.38
N HIS A 118 5.84 0.91 9.66
CA HIS A 118 5.77 1.94 8.61
C HIS A 118 6.56 1.51 7.37
N GLY A 119 6.28 2.10 6.20
CA GLY A 119 7.02 1.83 4.96
C GLY A 119 6.60 0.57 4.19
N LYS A 120 5.72 -0.29 4.75
CA LYS A 120 5.25 -1.55 4.13
C LYS A 120 4.69 -1.34 2.73
N THR A 121 3.65 -0.52 2.62
CA THR A 121 2.92 -0.30 1.37
C THR A 121 3.83 0.36 0.32
N THR A 122 4.66 1.31 0.73
CA THR A 122 5.62 1.99 -0.17
C THR A 122 6.65 1.01 -0.71
N THR A 123 7.30 0.23 0.17
CA THR A 123 8.32 -0.77 -0.21
C THR A 123 7.71 -1.88 -1.09
N THR A 124 6.53 -2.39 -0.74
CA THR A 124 5.78 -3.37 -1.56
C THR A 124 5.49 -2.81 -2.94
N SER A 125 5.02 -1.56 -3.03
CA SER A 125 4.71 -0.91 -4.30
C SER A 125 5.96 -0.62 -5.13
N MET A 126 7.10 -0.31 -4.51
CA MET A 126 8.38 -0.16 -5.19
C MET A 126 8.87 -1.49 -5.79
N LEU A 127 8.67 -2.61 -5.09
CA LEU A 127 8.93 -3.94 -5.65
C LEU A 127 8.04 -4.22 -6.85
N ILE A 128 6.73 -3.97 -6.74
CA ILE A 128 5.76 -4.17 -7.84
C ILE A 128 6.12 -3.30 -9.04
N TRP A 129 6.46 -2.03 -8.81
CA TRP A 129 6.94 -1.13 -9.85
C TRP A 129 8.19 -1.69 -10.53
N ALA A 130 9.17 -2.13 -9.75
CA ALA A 130 10.42 -2.62 -10.29
C ALA A 130 10.25 -3.89 -11.11
N VAL A 131 9.50 -4.89 -10.63
CA VAL A 131 9.27 -6.13 -11.40
C VAL A 131 8.49 -5.90 -12.70
N ASN A 132 7.63 -4.88 -12.74
CA ASN A 132 6.91 -4.49 -13.95
C ASN A 132 7.78 -3.71 -14.95
N LYS A 133 8.79 -2.97 -14.48
CA LYS A 133 9.69 -2.17 -15.33
C LYS A 133 10.98 -2.88 -15.73
N LEU A 134 11.43 -3.85 -14.94
CA LEU A 134 12.58 -4.68 -15.25
C LEU A 134 12.18 -5.76 -16.26
N VAL A 135 12.24 -5.39 -17.53
CA VAL A 135 11.98 -6.26 -18.68
C VAL A 135 13.24 -6.48 -19.51
N ASP A 136 13.28 -7.60 -20.24
CA ASP A 136 14.29 -7.88 -21.26
C ASP A 136 14.00 -7.13 -22.58
N ASP A 137 14.87 -7.32 -23.57
CA ASP A 137 14.77 -6.62 -24.86
C ASP A 137 13.49 -6.96 -25.66
N ASN A 138 12.80 -8.04 -25.30
CA ASN A 138 11.52 -8.45 -25.89
C ASN A 138 10.32 -8.05 -25.02
N ASN A 139 10.53 -7.18 -24.04
CA ASN A 139 9.53 -6.71 -23.08
C ASN A 139 8.96 -7.84 -22.19
N HIS A 140 9.69 -8.94 -22.01
CA HIS A 140 9.31 -9.98 -21.04
C HIS A 140 9.83 -9.64 -19.63
N PRO A 141 9.06 -9.91 -18.57
CA PRO A 141 9.52 -9.70 -17.20
C PRO A 141 10.82 -10.44 -16.88
N ILE A 142 11.80 -9.71 -16.34
CA ILE A 142 13.04 -10.30 -15.81
C ILE A 142 12.73 -11.09 -14.53
N LEU A 143 11.85 -10.54 -13.70
CA LEU A 143 11.37 -11.10 -12.44
C LEU A 143 9.86 -11.37 -12.56
N PRO A 144 9.43 -12.47 -13.21
CA PRO A 144 8.01 -12.77 -13.36
C PRO A 144 7.41 -12.98 -11.97
N SER A 145 6.54 -12.06 -11.57
CA SER A 145 6.07 -11.90 -10.20
C SER A 145 4.57 -11.65 -10.19
N SER A 146 3.90 -12.47 -9.40
CA SER A 146 2.54 -12.23 -8.95
C SER A 146 2.57 -11.36 -7.70
N TYR A 147 1.48 -10.66 -7.42
CA TYR A 147 1.40 -9.81 -6.24
C TYR A 147 -0.03 -9.54 -5.82
N LEU A 148 -0.18 -9.15 -4.55
CA LEU A 148 -1.42 -8.65 -3.99
C LEU A 148 -1.10 -7.56 -2.97
N VAL A 149 -1.69 -6.38 -3.14
CA VAL A 149 -1.49 -5.22 -2.26
C VAL A 149 -2.84 -4.68 -1.78
N GLY A 150 -2.87 -4.18 -0.54
CA GLY A 150 -4.09 -3.68 0.11
C GLY A 150 -4.56 -2.30 -0.37
N THR A 151 -3.79 -1.64 -1.24
CA THR A 151 -4.06 -0.28 -1.73
C THR A 151 -4.18 -0.22 -3.25
N THR A 152 -4.73 0.88 -3.76
CA THR A 152 -4.75 1.17 -5.19
C THR A 152 -3.38 1.67 -5.65
N LEU A 153 -2.88 1.12 -6.75
CA LEU A 153 -1.65 1.59 -7.40
C LEU A 153 -2.04 2.40 -8.64
N GLY A 154 -1.49 3.61 -8.80
CA GLY A 154 -1.74 4.43 -10.00
C GLY A 154 -1.10 3.88 -11.28
N PHE A 155 -0.22 2.89 -11.16
CA PHE A 155 0.60 2.34 -12.25
C PHE A 155 0.37 0.85 -12.54
N ALA A 156 -0.45 0.16 -11.75
CA ALA A 156 -0.70 -1.27 -11.82
C ALA A 156 -2.05 -1.64 -11.17
N PRO A 157 -2.65 -2.80 -11.48
CA PRO A 157 -3.76 -3.30 -10.67
C PRO A 157 -3.28 -3.58 -9.23
N SER A 158 -4.19 -3.61 -8.25
CA SER A 158 -3.82 -3.93 -6.85
C SER A 158 -3.54 -5.43 -6.62
N GLY A 159 -3.69 -6.25 -7.64
CA GLY A 159 -3.32 -7.66 -7.61
C GLY A 159 -3.13 -8.18 -9.03
N SER A 160 -2.18 -9.11 -9.18
CA SER A 160 -1.87 -9.71 -10.47
C SER A 160 -1.35 -11.13 -10.30
N TYR A 161 -1.73 -11.98 -11.25
CA TYR A 161 -1.17 -13.31 -11.42
C TYR A 161 -1.11 -13.67 -12.90
N LYS A 162 0.04 -14.20 -13.34
CA LYS A 162 0.25 -14.71 -14.68
C LYS A 162 0.90 -16.09 -14.62
N GLU A 163 0.53 -16.95 -15.57
CA GLU A 163 1.19 -18.24 -15.72
C GLU A 163 2.69 -18.03 -15.98
N GLY A 164 3.53 -18.71 -15.19
CA GLY A 164 4.98 -18.58 -15.27
C GLY A 164 5.60 -17.69 -14.20
N ASP A 165 4.79 -16.95 -13.43
CA ASP A 165 5.26 -16.22 -12.25
C ASP A 165 6.02 -17.15 -11.29
N LYS A 166 7.09 -16.61 -10.69
CA LYS A 166 8.03 -17.32 -9.80
C LYS A 166 8.03 -16.73 -8.40
N PHE A 167 7.69 -15.46 -8.27
CA PHE A 167 7.61 -14.75 -7.01
C PHE A 167 6.17 -14.36 -6.70
N PHE A 168 5.87 -14.21 -5.41
CA PHE A 168 4.63 -13.63 -4.92
C PHE A 168 4.98 -12.49 -3.97
N ILE A 169 4.78 -11.24 -4.40
CA ILE A 169 5.06 -10.05 -3.59
C ILE A 169 3.82 -9.72 -2.78
N TYR A 170 3.98 -9.60 -1.46
CA TYR A 170 2.85 -9.39 -0.55
C TYR A 170 3.19 -8.43 0.58
N GLU A 171 2.25 -7.54 0.87
CA GLU A 171 2.27 -6.71 2.07
C GLU A 171 1.77 -7.54 3.25
N ALA A 172 2.68 -8.01 4.10
CA ALA A 172 2.39 -8.85 5.25
C ALA A 172 2.10 -7.97 6.47
N ASP A 173 0.82 -7.84 6.78
CA ASP A 173 0.33 -7.01 7.88
C ASP A 173 0.46 -7.74 9.23
N GLU A 174 1.03 -7.04 10.21
CA GLU A 174 1.12 -7.49 11.59
C GLU A 174 -0.23 -7.40 12.32
N TYR A 175 -1.19 -6.61 11.83
CA TYR A 175 -2.51 -6.52 12.43
C TYR A 175 -3.19 -7.90 12.50
N ASP A 176 -3.88 -8.19 13.62
CA ASP A 176 -4.51 -9.50 13.90
C ASP A 176 -3.54 -10.70 13.81
N ARG A 177 -2.22 -10.45 13.95
CA ARG A 177 -1.14 -11.44 13.77
C ARG A 177 -1.17 -12.13 12.40
N ASN A 178 -1.75 -11.49 11.38
CA ASN A 178 -2.01 -12.12 10.08
C ASN A 178 -0.74 -12.61 9.38
N PHE A 179 0.34 -11.84 9.44
CA PHE A 179 1.65 -12.22 8.90
C PHE A 179 2.18 -13.59 9.37
N LEU A 180 1.76 -14.11 10.53
CA LEU A 180 2.20 -15.41 11.07
C LEU A 180 1.61 -16.61 10.32
N ASN A 181 0.65 -16.38 9.43
CA ASN A 181 0.04 -17.40 8.59
C ASN A 181 0.89 -17.76 7.36
N PHE A 182 2.04 -17.11 7.18
CA PHE A 182 2.88 -17.26 5.99
C PHE A 182 4.28 -17.75 6.36
N ASP A 183 4.91 -18.46 5.41
CA ASP A 183 6.30 -18.91 5.49
C ASP A 183 7.11 -18.29 4.33
N PRO A 184 7.56 -17.03 4.45
CA PRO A 184 8.16 -16.30 3.34
C PRO A 184 9.49 -16.90 2.89
N TRP A 185 9.75 -16.83 1.58
CA TRP A 185 11.11 -17.07 1.07
C TRP A 185 12.04 -15.91 1.45
N LEU A 186 11.53 -14.68 1.38
CA LEU A 186 12.26 -13.49 1.76
C LEU A 186 11.31 -12.54 2.49
N SER A 187 11.70 -12.10 3.69
CA SER A 187 11.00 -11.06 4.45
C SER A 187 11.81 -9.77 4.49
N LEU A 188 11.14 -8.66 4.22
CA LEU A 188 11.68 -7.31 4.35
C LEU A 188 11.03 -6.65 5.56
N ILE A 189 11.84 -6.29 6.56
CA ILE A 189 11.39 -5.61 7.77
C ILE A 189 11.77 -4.14 7.66
N THR A 190 10.79 -3.27 7.39
CA THR A 190 11.05 -1.85 7.09
C THR A 190 11.32 -1.03 8.36
N PHE A 191 10.51 -1.23 9.40
CA PHE A 191 10.66 -0.59 10.70
C PHE A 191 9.83 -1.34 11.74
N VAL A 192 10.26 -1.39 13.00
CA VAL A 192 9.51 -2.03 14.09
C VAL A 192 9.41 -1.06 15.25
N SER A 193 8.20 -0.59 15.52
CA SER A 193 7.85 0.20 16.69
C SER A 193 6.52 -0.31 17.25
N TYR A 194 6.39 -0.30 18.57
CA TYR A 194 5.19 -0.76 19.23
C TYR A 194 3.95 -0.02 18.72
N ASP A 195 2.99 -0.77 18.20
CA ASP A 195 1.72 -0.30 17.63
C ASP A 195 0.62 -1.33 17.91
N HIS A 196 -0.64 -1.01 17.59
CA HIS A 196 -1.81 -1.87 17.76
C HIS A 196 -1.98 -2.43 19.20
N PRO A 197 -2.08 -1.57 20.23
CA PRO A 197 -2.24 -2.00 21.63
C PRO A 197 -3.55 -2.79 21.89
N ASP A 198 -4.50 -2.73 20.96
CA ASP A 198 -5.73 -3.51 20.92
C ASP A 198 -5.51 -5.00 20.58
N ILE A 199 -4.44 -5.32 19.86
CA ILE A 199 -4.03 -6.69 19.50
C ILE A 199 -2.84 -7.17 20.35
N TYR A 200 -1.86 -6.29 20.56
CA TYR A 200 -0.60 -6.58 21.24
C TYR A 200 -0.55 -5.88 22.59
N LYS A 201 -0.68 -6.65 23.67
CA LYS A 201 -0.85 -6.07 25.02
C LYS A 201 0.37 -5.32 25.52
N THR A 202 1.55 -5.66 25.00
CA THR A 202 2.84 -5.13 25.43
C THR A 202 3.77 -4.98 24.23
N ARG A 203 4.83 -4.18 24.37
CA ARG A 203 5.88 -4.08 23.36
C ARG A 203 6.54 -5.43 23.11
N GLU A 204 6.78 -6.19 24.17
CA GLU A 204 7.41 -7.51 24.10
C GLU A 204 6.54 -8.51 23.32
N ASP A 205 5.21 -8.44 23.46
CA ASP A 205 4.27 -9.26 22.69
C ASP A 205 4.25 -8.90 21.19
N TYR A 206 4.42 -7.61 20.86
CA TYR A 206 4.57 -7.15 19.49
C TYR A 206 5.89 -7.62 18.88
N GLU A 207 7.01 -7.40 19.59
CA GLU A 207 8.34 -7.82 19.17
C GLU A 207 8.44 -9.34 19.03
N ASP A 208 7.84 -10.14 19.94
CA ASP A 208 7.77 -11.60 19.83
C ASP A 208 7.03 -12.07 18.56
N ALA A 209 5.95 -11.38 18.18
CA ALA A 209 5.27 -11.69 16.94
C ALA A 209 6.16 -11.45 15.70
N PHE A 210 6.93 -10.36 15.69
CA PHE A 210 7.92 -10.12 14.63
C PHE A 210 9.02 -11.17 14.61
N LEU A 211 9.59 -11.53 15.78
CA LEU A 211 10.61 -12.59 15.86
C LEU A 211 10.10 -13.92 15.30
N ARG A 212 8.85 -14.29 15.59
CA ARG A 212 8.23 -15.51 15.05
C ARG A 212 8.08 -15.47 13.54
N PHE A 213 7.61 -14.34 12.99
CA PHE A 213 7.50 -14.15 11.54
C PHE A 213 8.87 -14.21 10.83
N GLU A 214 9.86 -13.56 11.43
CA GLU A 214 11.25 -13.57 10.97
C GLU A 214 11.85 -14.97 11.02
N ASP A 215 11.51 -15.77 12.04
CA ASP A 215 11.94 -17.16 12.18
C ASP A 215 11.30 -18.12 11.15
N GLN A 216 10.06 -17.84 10.72
CA GLN A 216 9.35 -18.56 9.65
C GLN A 216 9.92 -18.25 8.25
N SER A 217 10.69 -17.18 8.12
CA SER A 217 11.24 -16.71 6.85
C SER A 217 12.54 -17.43 6.50
N SER A 218 12.74 -17.80 5.24
CA SER A 218 14.00 -18.43 4.80
C SER A 218 15.18 -17.44 4.82
N GLU A 219 14.94 -16.18 4.50
CA GLU A 219 15.89 -15.08 4.63
C GLU A 219 15.14 -13.81 5.09
N VAL A 220 15.80 -12.99 5.92
CA VAL A 220 15.27 -11.71 6.39
C VAL A 220 16.25 -10.60 6.00
N ILE A 221 15.74 -9.48 5.50
CA ILE A 221 16.47 -8.22 5.32
C ILE A 221 15.80 -7.14 6.19
N PHE A 222 16.59 -6.52 7.06
CA PHE A 222 16.18 -5.35 7.84
C PHE A 222 16.56 -4.08 7.09
N GLY A 223 15.56 -3.23 6.82
CA GLY A 223 15.70 -2.03 6.00
C GLY A 223 16.61 -0.95 6.61
N THR A 224 16.75 -0.97 7.93
CA THR A 224 17.63 -0.08 8.70
C THR A 224 18.19 -0.81 9.92
N PRO A 225 19.23 -0.26 10.58
CA PRO A 225 19.68 -0.77 11.88
C PRO A 225 18.60 -0.74 12.96
N ASP A 226 17.75 0.30 12.95
CA ASP A 226 16.66 0.44 13.92
C ASP A 226 15.58 -0.63 13.71
N ALA A 227 15.29 -1.00 12.46
CA ALA A 227 14.35 -2.08 12.13
C ALA A 227 14.81 -3.46 12.64
N ALA A 228 16.11 -3.65 12.87
CA ALA A 228 16.69 -4.90 13.37
C ALA A 228 16.78 -4.96 14.91
N ARG A 229 16.52 -3.86 15.62
CA ARG A 229 16.92 -3.70 17.02
C ARG A 229 16.36 -4.78 17.95
N HIS A 230 15.12 -5.23 17.76
CA HIS A 230 14.50 -6.30 18.54
C HIS A 230 15.06 -7.69 18.20
N ALA A 231 15.58 -7.87 16.99
CA ALA A 231 16.01 -9.15 16.45
C ALA A 231 17.48 -9.49 16.65
N ILE A 232 18.36 -8.49 16.88
CA ILE A 232 19.82 -8.69 16.97
C ILE A 232 20.20 -9.79 17.95
N ASP A 233 19.80 -9.66 19.23
CA ASP A 233 20.16 -10.62 20.28
C ASP A 233 19.61 -12.02 20.00
N HIS A 234 18.41 -12.11 19.41
CA HIS A 234 17.75 -13.38 19.08
C HIS A 234 18.49 -14.12 17.96
N PHE A 235 18.78 -13.41 16.87
CA PHE A 235 19.45 -13.97 15.70
C PHE A 235 20.90 -14.36 16.00
N GLU A 236 21.62 -13.56 16.80
CA GLU A 236 22.98 -13.89 17.24
C GLU A 236 23.00 -15.19 18.06
N LYS A 237 22.10 -15.33 19.04
CA LYS A 237 21.97 -16.55 19.84
C LYS A 237 21.58 -17.77 18.98
N ALA A 238 20.73 -17.56 17.98
CA ALA A 238 20.30 -18.60 17.05
C ALA A 238 21.31 -18.90 15.93
N SER A 239 22.45 -18.19 15.86
CA SER A 239 23.42 -18.28 14.76
C SER A 239 22.81 -18.07 13.37
N LYS A 240 21.77 -17.23 13.28
CA LYS A 240 21.09 -16.87 12.04
C LYS A 240 21.77 -15.65 11.39
N ALA A 241 21.70 -15.57 10.06
CA ALA A 241 22.26 -14.44 9.33
C ALA A 241 21.46 -13.16 9.58
N LEU A 242 22.16 -12.09 10.01
CA LEU A 242 21.60 -10.75 10.18
C LEU A 242 21.91 -9.89 8.95
N ASN A 243 20.99 -9.82 7.98
CA ASN A 243 21.13 -8.94 6.83
C ASN A 243 20.54 -7.56 7.16
N ILE A 244 21.39 -6.65 7.64
CA ILE A 244 20.99 -5.28 8.02
C ILE A 244 21.55 -4.30 7.00
N ILE A 245 20.66 -3.50 6.39
CA ILE A 245 21.06 -2.40 5.52
C ILE A 245 21.62 -1.28 6.38
N LYS A 246 22.90 -0.92 6.15
CA LYS A 246 23.63 0.05 6.99
C LYS A 246 23.44 1.51 6.58
N GLY A 247 22.83 1.76 5.43
CA GLY A 247 22.60 3.11 4.92
C GLY A 247 21.97 3.10 3.55
N ILE A 248 21.50 4.28 3.13
CA ILE A 248 20.85 4.49 1.84
C ILE A 248 21.84 4.20 0.70
N ASN A 249 21.39 3.45 -0.32
CA ASN A 249 22.17 3.23 -1.52
C ASN A 249 22.37 4.57 -2.25
N LYS A 250 23.63 4.93 -2.52
CA LYS A 250 24.02 6.20 -3.15
C LYS A 250 23.39 6.46 -4.52
N ASN A 251 22.98 5.42 -5.24
CA ASN A 251 22.32 5.54 -6.54
C ASN A 251 20.82 5.77 -6.41
N ILE A 252 20.25 5.61 -5.21
CA ILE A 252 18.84 5.89 -4.91
C ILE A 252 18.70 7.35 -4.51
N THR A 253 18.07 8.11 -5.40
CA THR A 253 17.95 9.58 -5.37
C THR A 253 16.51 10.06 -5.36
N ILE A 254 15.53 9.17 -5.14
CA ILE A 254 14.13 9.56 -4.96
C ILE A 254 13.99 10.54 -3.78
N SER A 255 13.07 11.49 -3.89
CA SER A 255 12.88 12.53 -2.86
C SER A 255 12.31 11.94 -1.57
N GLY A 256 12.77 12.43 -0.43
CA GLY A 256 12.42 11.92 0.90
C GLY A 256 13.35 10.83 1.44
N SER A 257 13.90 11.02 2.64
CA SER A 257 14.82 10.05 3.26
C SER A 257 14.19 8.68 3.49
N ALA A 258 13.01 8.63 4.11
CA ALA A 258 12.29 7.37 4.33
C ALA A 258 11.99 6.63 3.02
N ARG A 259 11.63 7.36 1.95
CA ARG A 259 11.42 6.76 0.62
C ARG A 259 12.71 6.20 0.03
N ARG A 260 13.86 6.80 0.31
CA ARG A 260 15.16 6.26 -0.10
C ARG A 260 15.54 5.01 0.69
N GLU A 261 15.17 4.91 1.97
CA GLU A 261 15.32 3.70 2.79
C GLU A 261 14.43 2.56 2.28
N ASP A 262 13.15 2.84 2.02
CA ASP A 262 12.20 1.90 1.39
C ASP A 262 12.74 1.41 0.04
N ALA A 263 13.18 2.32 -0.82
CA ALA A 263 13.73 2.00 -2.13
C ALA A 263 15.06 1.23 -2.03
N THR A 264 15.91 1.53 -1.05
CA THR A 264 17.13 0.75 -0.80
C THR A 264 16.80 -0.67 -0.33
N THR A 265 15.76 -0.83 0.48
CA THR A 265 15.25 -2.14 0.91
C THR A 265 14.72 -2.93 -0.28
N ALA A 266 13.90 -2.31 -1.13
CA ALA A 266 13.42 -2.91 -2.37
C ALA A 266 14.57 -3.29 -3.32
N PHE A 267 15.60 -2.45 -3.43
CA PHE A 267 16.80 -2.70 -4.22
C PHE A 267 17.51 -3.99 -3.80
N GLU A 268 17.75 -4.18 -2.50
CA GLU A 268 18.41 -5.39 -1.99
C GLU A 268 17.55 -6.65 -2.21
N ALA A 269 16.23 -6.54 -2.06
CA ALA A 269 15.31 -7.63 -2.35
C ALA A 269 15.34 -8.02 -3.85
N ILE A 270 15.35 -7.04 -4.75
CA ILE A 270 15.47 -7.28 -6.20
C ILE A 270 16.78 -8.01 -6.51
N LYS A 271 17.90 -7.65 -5.85
CA LYS A 271 19.17 -8.36 -6.02
C LYS A 271 19.09 -9.82 -5.55
N ARG A 272 18.41 -10.09 -4.43
CA ARG A 272 18.13 -11.46 -3.99
C ARG A 272 17.29 -12.23 -4.99
N MET A 273 16.22 -11.62 -5.51
CA MET A 273 15.36 -12.23 -6.52
C MET A 273 16.15 -12.56 -7.80
N LEU A 274 16.93 -11.62 -8.33
CA LEU A 274 17.76 -11.80 -9.54
C LEU A 274 18.77 -12.94 -9.39
N LYS A 275 19.40 -13.08 -8.22
CA LYS A 275 20.32 -14.19 -7.95
C LYS A 275 19.66 -15.56 -8.16
N THR A 276 18.36 -15.67 -7.89
CA THR A 276 17.63 -16.93 -8.07
C THR A 276 17.23 -17.21 -9.53
N THR A 277 17.17 -16.20 -10.39
CA THR A 277 16.85 -16.37 -11.81
C THR A 277 18.11 -16.57 -12.66
N GLY A 278 19.29 -16.24 -12.13
CA GLY A 278 20.54 -16.24 -12.87
C GLY A 278 20.66 -15.11 -13.90
N LYS A 279 19.67 -14.21 -13.96
CA LYS A 279 19.71 -13.03 -14.83
C LYS A 279 20.59 -11.96 -14.20
N ASN A 280 21.42 -11.31 -15.01
CA ASN A 280 22.25 -10.20 -14.59
C ASN A 280 21.60 -8.88 -15.00
N VAL A 281 21.28 -8.02 -14.03
CA VAL A 281 20.79 -6.66 -14.25
C VAL A 281 21.77 -5.72 -13.54
N PRO A 282 22.34 -4.72 -14.24
CA PRO A 282 23.22 -3.74 -13.60
C PRO A 282 22.51 -3.01 -12.46
N ASP A 283 23.24 -2.77 -11.37
CA ASP A 283 22.74 -2.07 -10.18
C ASP A 283 22.19 -0.68 -10.56
N GLU A 284 22.82 0.00 -11.54
CA GLU A 284 22.34 1.29 -12.07
C GLU A 284 20.94 1.18 -12.66
N LYS A 285 20.65 0.13 -13.44
CA LYS A 285 19.33 -0.07 -14.04
C LYS A 285 18.25 -0.31 -12.98
N ILE A 286 18.58 -1.03 -11.91
CA ILE A 286 17.65 -1.25 -10.78
C ILE A 286 17.39 0.08 -10.06
N ALA A 287 18.44 0.85 -9.80
CA ALA A 287 18.33 2.15 -9.13
C ALA A 287 17.53 3.16 -9.97
N ASP A 288 17.75 3.23 -11.28
CA ASP A 288 17.01 4.11 -12.20
C ASP A 288 15.51 3.79 -12.19
N VAL A 289 15.16 2.50 -12.21
CA VAL A 289 13.77 2.05 -12.10
C VAL A 289 13.17 2.50 -10.77
N LEU A 290 13.84 2.28 -9.64
CA LEU A 290 13.33 2.71 -8.33
C LEU A 290 13.25 4.24 -8.19
N ASN A 291 14.18 4.98 -8.78
CA ASN A 291 14.18 6.45 -8.80
C ASN A 291 13.05 7.06 -9.63
N SER A 292 12.48 6.29 -10.55
CA SER A 292 11.32 6.69 -11.37
C SER A 292 9.98 6.25 -10.79
N PHE A 293 9.97 5.71 -9.57
CA PHE A 293 8.76 5.28 -8.88
C PHE A 293 7.78 6.46 -8.68
N PRO A 294 6.54 6.38 -9.23
CA PRO A 294 5.61 7.51 -9.27
C PRO A 294 4.88 7.80 -7.95
N GLY A 295 5.09 6.97 -6.92
CA GLY A 295 4.33 7.01 -5.66
C GLY A 295 3.24 5.95 -5.60
N VAL A 296 2.57 5.88 -4.45
CA VAL A 296 1.40 5.01 -4.20
C VAL A 296 0.17 5.89 -4.05
N GLY A 297 -1.03 5.37 -4.31
CA GLY A 297 -2.28 6.13 -4.17
C GLY A 297 -2.29 6.99 -2.91
N ARG A 298 -2.34 8.32 -3.09
CA ARG A 298 -2.30 9.34 -2.02
C ARG A 298 -1.07 9.26 -1.08
N ARG A 299 0.08 8.79 -1.56
CA ARG A 299 1.37 8.81 -0.85
C ARG A 299 2.43 9.40 -1.77
N PHE A 300 2.53 10.72 -1.72
CA PHE A 300 3.27 11.57 -2.65
C PHE A 300 3.04 11.15 -4.10
N GLU A 301 1.77 10.93 -4.44
CA GLU A 301 1.34 10.45 -5.74
C GLU A 301 1.42 11.58 -6.75
N ARG A 302 2.10 11.34 -7.86
CA ARG A 302 2.09 12.26 -9.00
C ARG A 302 0.79 12.11 -9.80
N ILE A 303 -0.03 13.15 -9.83
CA ILE A 303 -1.25 13.21 -10.65
C ILE A 303 -0.89 13.55 -12.10
N THR A 304 -0.15 14.63 -12.29
CA THR A 304 0.40 15.07 -13.59
C THR A 304 1.73 15.79 -13.36
N ASP A 305 2.37 16.33 -14.39
CA ASP A 305 3.63 17.07 -14.20
C ASP A 305 3.45 18.27 -13.26
N GLY A 306 4.21 18.27 -12.16
CA GLY A 306 4.19 19.34 -11.17
C GLY A 306 3.01 19.32 -10.19
N ILE A 307 2.07 18.37 -10.27
CA ILE A 307 0.93 18.25 -9.35
C ILE A 307 0.98 16.91 -8.63
N TYR A 308 0.95 16.96 -7.30
CA TYR A 308 1.02 15.81 -6.43
C TYR A 308 -0.11 15.82 -5.39
N THR A 309 -0.44 14.64 -4.85
CA THR A 309 -1.38 14.46 -3.73
C THR A 309 -0.81 13.52 -2.67
N ASP A 310 -1.13 13.76 -1.40
CA ASP A 310 -0.75 12.95 -0.25
C ASP A 310 -1.87 12.87 0.80
N TYR A 311 -1.95 11.74 1.51
CA TYR A 311 -2.90 11.45 2.58
C TYR A 311 -2.51 12.10 3.93
N ALA A 312 -1.32 12.69 4.02
CA ALA A 312 -0.79 13.34 5.20
C ALA A 312 -1.82 14.29 5.82
N HIS A 313 -2.15 14.02 7.08
CA HIS A 313 -3.12 14.79 7.84
C HIS A 313 -2.67 14.99 9.30
N HIS A 314 -1.72 14.19 9.79
CA HIS A 314 -1.00 14.49 11.03
C HIS A 314 0.12 15.53 10.79
N PRO A 315 0.39 16.47 11.70
CA PRO A 315 1.42 17.49 11.53
C PRO A 315 2.82 16.95 11.16
N GLU A 316 3.24 15.83 11.74
CA GLU A 316 4.53 15.21 11.43
C GLU A 316 4.58 14.61 10.02
N GLU A 317 3.47 14.03 9.55
CA GLU A 317 3.33 13.55 8.17
C GLU A 317 3.35 14.74 7.20
N VAL A 318 2.62 15.82 7.54
CA VAL A 318 2.55 17.06 6.74
C VAL A 318 3.95 17.65 6.60
N LYS A 319 4.68 17.80 7.71
CA LYS A 319 6.07 18.28 7.72
C LYS A 319 6.99 17.43 6.83
N SER A 320 6.87 16.10 6.95
CA SER A 320 7.64 15.17 6.12
C SER A 320 7.30 15.33 4.64
N THR A 321 6.02 15.44 4.30
CA THR A 321 5.54 15.62 2.92
C THR A 321 5.99 16.95 2.31
N VAL A 322 5.99 18.04 3.08
CA VAL A 322 6.52 19.33 2.65
C VAL A 322 8.02 19.22 2.33
N GLN A 323 8.79 18.53 3.17
CA GLN A 323 10.21 18.31 2.90
C GLN A 323 10.44 17.46 1.64
N ILE A 324 9.62 16.42 1.41
CA ILE A 324 9.66 15.65 0.15
C ILE A 324 9.34 16.55 -1.04
N ALA A 325 8.35 17.43 -0.93
CA ALA A 325 7.97 18.37 -1.98
C ALA A 325 9.10 19.35 -2.32
N ILE A 326 9.83 19.83 -1.32
CA ILE A 326 10.97 20.73 -1.50
C ILE A 326 12.12 20.02 -2.23
N GLU A 327 12.46 18.80 -1.80
CA GLU A 327 13.46 17.97 -2.48
C GLU A 327 13.07 17.68 -3.93
N GLU A 328 11.80 17.33 -4.17
CA GLU A 328 11.29 17.02 -5.51
C GLU A 328 11.28 18.26 -6.41
N ALA A 329 10.88 19.42 -5.88
CA ALA A 329 10.91 20.68 -6.61
C ALA A 329 12.34 21.02 -7.06
N ALA A 330 13.32 20.91 -6.15
CA ALA A 330 14.72 21.12 -6.49
C ALA A 330 15.23 20.13 -7.54
N LYS A 331 14.89 18.83 -7.40
CA LYS A 331 15.30 17.77 -8.33
C LYS A 331 14.71 17.96 -9.73
N THR A 332 13.49 18.44 -9.83
CA THR A 332 12.76 18.62 -11.09
C THR A 332 12.90 20.04 -11.67
N GLY A 333 13.75 20.88 -11.07
CA GLY A 333 14.00 22.25 -11.54
C GLY A 333 12.80 23.19 -11.37
N LYS A 334 11.87 22.87 -10.47
CA LYS A 334 10.73 23.74 -10.12
C LYS A 334 11.21 24.88 -9.23
N LYS A 335 10.54 26.02 -9.32
CA LYS A 335 10.87 27.27 -8.62
C LYS A 335 10.73 27.17 -7.10
N GLY A 336 9.85 26.29 -6.64
CA GLY A 336 9.49 26.17 -5.23
C GLY A 336 8.25 25.28 -5.04
N VAL A 337 7.64 25.36 -3.86
CA VAL A 337 6.50 24.51 -3.47
C VAL A 337 5.30 25.35 -3.04
N VAL A 338 4.16 25.07 -3.66
CA VAL A 338 2.84 25.53 -3.21
C VAL A 338 2.08 24.37 -2.58
N VAL A 339 1.66 24.57 -1.35
CA VAL A 339 0.90 23.60 -0.58
C VAL A 339 -0.58 23.96 -0.61
N VAL A 340 -1.44 22.97 -0.87
CA VAL A 340 -2.87 23.01 -0.56
C VAL A 340 -3.13 22.01 0.55
N TYR A 341 -3.67 22.45 1.68
CA TYR A 341 -3.85 21.61 2.85
C TYR A 341 -5.31 21.58 3.30
N GLN A 342 -5.88 20.38 3.44
CA GLN A 342 -7.18 20.14 4.06
C GLN A 342 -6.98 19.36 5.36
N PRO A 343 -7.18 20.00 6.53
CA PRO A 343 -7.15 19.29 7.81
C PRO A 343 -8.24 18.22 7.89
N HIS A 344 -8.01 17.17 8.67
CA HIS A 344 -8.95 16.08 8.89
C HIS A 344 -9.34 16.02 10.37
N GLN A 345 -10.63 15.91 10.65
CA GLN A 345 -11.20 15.77 12.00
C GLN A 345 -10.95 16.94 12.95
N ASN A 346 -11.98 17.71 13.27
CA ASN A 346 -11.88 18.83 14.21
C ASN A 346 -11.48 18.38 15.61
N THR A 347 -12.02 17.25 16.11
CA THR A 347 -11.63 16.68 17.40
C THR A 347 -10.11 16.50 17.49
N ARG A 348 -9.50 15.89 16.48
CA ARG A 348 -8.05 15.68 16.42
C ARG A 348 -7.28 17.00 16.37
N GLN A 349 -7.82 18.00 15.67
CA GLN A 349 -7.13 19.29 15.57
C GLN A 349 -7.00 20.01 16.92
N HIS A 350 -7.94 19.85 17.84
CA HIS A 350 -7.81 20.41 19.20
C HIS A 350 -6.61 19.84 19.97
N GLU A 351 -6.23 18.60 19.69
CA GLU A 351 -5.11 17.93 20.34
C GLU A 351 -3.77 18.34 19.72
N VAL A 352 -3.71 18.44 18.39
CA VAL A 352 -2.44 18.57 17.66
C VAL A 352 -2.14 19.96 17.10
N ARG A 353 -3.04 20.94 17.26
CA ARG A 353 -2.90 22.30 16.66
C ARG A 353 -1.52 22.92 16.87
N HIS A 354 -0.99 22.82 18.09
CA HIS A 354 0.30 23.40 18.47
C HIS A 354 1.51 22.81 17.70
N LEU A 355 1.35 21.64 17.08
CA LEU A 355 2.38 20.95 16.31
C LEU A 355 2.45 21.42 14.84
N TYR A 356 1.49 22.21 14.34
CA TYR A 356 1.56 22.72 12.95
C TYR A 356 2.54 23.87 12.76
N LYS A 357 3.03 24.47 13.86
CA LYS A 357 3.83 25.70 13.85
C LYS A 357 4.92 25.71 12.78
N ASP A 358 5.65 24.61 12.63
CA ASP A 358 6.76 24.43 11.69
C ASP A 358 6.46 23.37 10.60
N ALA A 359 5.22 22.91 10.47
CA ALA A 359 4.84 21.83 9.56
C ALA A 359 4.89 22.23 8.07
N PHE A 360 4.90 23.52 7.77
CA PHE A 360 4.94 24.06 6.40
C PHE A 360 6.22 24.87 6.12
N ASP A 361 7.24 24.74 6.98
CA ASP A 361 8.51 25.44 6.80
C ASP A 361 9.14 25.06 5.45
N GLY A 362 9.59 26.09 4.72
CA GLY A 362 10.15 25.96 3.38
C GLY A 362 9.14 26.05 2.23
N ALA A 363 7.83 25.98 2.49
CA ALA A 363 6.82 26.26 1.46
C ALA A 363 6.84 27.74 1.02
N ASP A 364 6.53 27.98 -0.25
CA ASP A 364 6.43 29.32 -0.86
C ASP A 364 5.03 29.91 -0.74
N LYS A 365 4.01 29.06 -0.73
CA LYS A 365 2.61 29.43 -0.53
C LYS A 365 1.87 28.30 0.15
N VAL A 366 0.96 28.62 1.06
CA VAL A 366 0.05 27.65 1.69
C VAL A 366 -1.39 28.12 1.47
N TYR A 367 -2.21 27.28 0.85
CA TYR A 367 -3.67 27.41 0.81
C TYR A 367 -4.25 26.48 1.87
N TRP A 368 -4.87 27.06 2.89
CA TRP A 368 -5.48 26.32 4.00
C TRP A 368 -6.99 26.21 3.77
N LEU A 369 -7.47 25.00 3.56
CA LEU A 369 -8.88 24.68 3.33
C LEU A 369 -9.62 24.48 4.66
N PRO A 370 -10.97 24.59 4.70
CA PRO A 370 -11.74 24.17 5.86
C PRO A 370 -11.47 22.72 6.24
N THR A 371 -11.47 22.45 7.55
CA THR A 371 -11.35 21.10 8.09
C THR A 371 -12.43 20.20 7.51
N TYR A 372 -12.03 19.05 6.97
CA TYR A 372 -12.97 18.00 6.59
C TYR A 372 -13.49 17.30 7.84
N LEU A 373 -14.77 17.53 8.14
CA LEU A 373 -15.43 17.07 9.36
C LEU A 373 -15.94 15.63 9.19
N THR A 374 -15.46 14.70 10.01
CA THR A 374 -15.94 13.30 10.02
C THR A 374 -15.90 12.69 11.41
N ARG A 375 -17.04 12.19 11.90
CA ARG A 375 -17.14 11.58 13.25
C ARG A 375 -16.66 12.55 14.35
N GLU A 376 -17.22 13.75 14.35
CA GLU A 376 -16.82 14.85 15.25
C GLU A 376 -17.48 14.79 16.63
N ASP A 377 -16.83 15.43 17.62
CA ASP A 377 -17.45 15.79 18.89
C ASP A 377 -18.18 17.13 18.75
N GLU A 378 -19.51 17.09 18.81
CA GLU A 378 -20.37 18.28 18.70
C GLU A 378 -20.16 19.31 19.82
N SER A 379 -19.53 18.92 20.94
CA SER A 379 -19.21 19.83 22.04
C SER A 379 -18.00 20.72 21.75
N LEU A 380 -17.16 20.35 20.78
CA LEU A 380 -15.97 21.10 20.41
C LEU A 380 -16.30 22.16 19.36
N ARG A 381 -15.83 23.39 19.61
CA ARG A 381 -15.87 24.46 18.60
C ARG A 381 -15.07 24.06 17.37
N ILE A 382 -15.58 24.38 16.18
CA ILE A 382 -14.81 24.23 14.95
C ILE A 382 -13.68 25.27 14.93
N ILE A 383 -12.43 24.81 14.87
CA ILE A 383 -11.27 25.70 14.70
C ILE A 383 -11.26 26.18 13.24
N THR A 384 -11.17 27.50 13.06
CA THR A 384 -11.18 28.09 11.72
C THR A 384 -9.79 28.02 11.06
N PRO A 385 -9.70 27.99 9.72
CA PRO A 385 -8.43 28.09 9.00
C PRO A 385 -7.53 29.24 9.47
N GLY A 386 -8.11 30.42 9.72
CA GLY A 386 -7.35 31.60 10.19
C GLY A 386 -6.64 31.35 11.53
N GLU A 387 -7.29 30.63 12.45
CA GLU A 387 -6.69 30.31 13.74
C GLU A 387 -5.51 29.33 13.62
N PHE A 388 -5.50 28.43 12.64
CA PHE A 388 -4.32 27.62 12.37
C PHE A 388 -3.20 28.46 11.76
N ILE A 389 -3.55 29.29 10.78
CA ILE A 389 -2.60 30.15 10.06
C ILE A 389 -1.85 31.07 11.02
N ASP A 390 -2.54 31.66 12.01
CA ASP A 390 -1.95 32.58 12.98
C ASP A 390 -0.79 31.96 13.79
N ASP A 391 -0.81 30.63 13.98
CA ASP A 391 0.19 29.88 14.73
C ASP A 391 1.38 29.40 13.87
N LEU A 392 1.32 29.56 12.54
CA LEU A 392 2.38 29.10 11.63
C LEU A 392 3.59 30.03 11.60
N ASN A 393 4.79 29.47 11.50
CA ASN A 393 6.00 30.21 11.18
C ASN A 393 5.90 30.90 9.80
N VAL A 394 5.21 30.27 8.85
CA VAL A 394 5.01 30.76 7.47
C VAL A 394 3.69 31.49 7.27
N LYS A 395 3.09 32.07 8.32
CA LYS A 395 1.77 32.73 8.26
C LYS A 395 1.65 33.78 7.16
N ASP A 396 2.71 34.54 6.88
CA ASP A 396 2.71 35.57 5.83
C ASP A 396 2.63 35.00 4.40
N LYS A 397 2.86 33.68 4.26
CA LYS A 397 2.72 32.92 3.01
C LYS A 397 1.45 32.09 2.97
N ALA A 398 0.69 32.03 4.07
CA ALA A 398 -0.51 31.21 4.19
C ALA A 398 -1.77 32.05 3.97
N GLN A 399 -2.80 31.46 3.36
CA GLN A 399 -4.10 32.09 3.21
C GLN A 399 -5.22 31.05 3.24
N ILE A 400 -6.39 31.49 3.67
CA ILE A 400 -7.61 30.68 3.62
C ILE A 400 -8.03 30.51 2.16
N ALA A 401 -8.51 29.32 1.81
CA ALA A 401 -9.04 29.02 0.49
C ALA A 401 -10.21 28.04 0.56
N GLU A 402 -10.99 27.97 -0.51
CA GLU A 402 -12.08 27.02 -0.68
C GLU A 402 -11.82 26.16 -1.93
N LEU A 403 -12.54 25.04 -2.06
CA LEU A 403 -12.47 24.18 -3.25
C LEU A 403 -13.32 24.77 -4.39
N ASP A 404 -12.85 25.87 -4.96
CA ASP A 404 -13.56 26.68 -5.95
C ASP A 404 -12.71 27.02 -7.20
N ASP A 405 -13.32 27.76 -8.13
CA ASP A 405 -12.69 28.19 -9.38
C ASP A 405 -11.51 29.14 -9.13
N ASP A 406 -11.53 29.92 -8.05
CA ASP A 406 -10.45 30.84 -7.68
C ASP A 406 -9.22 30.06 -7.25
N LEU A 407 -9.37 29.03 -6.40
CA LEU A 407 -8.26 28.14 -6.06
C LEU A 407 -7.73 27.40 -7.29
N SER A 408 -8.63 26.88 -8.15
CA SER A 408 -8.24 26.20 -9.40
C SER A 408 -7.41 27.13 -10.31
N ALA A 409 -7.84 28.38 -10.49
CA ALA A 409 -7.12 29.39 -11.27
C ALA A 409 -5.75 29.72 -10.67
N ASN A 410 -5.69 29.92 -9.34
CA ASN A 410 -4.44 30.19 -8.64
C ASN A 410 -3.43 29.04 -8.79
N ILE A 411 -3.87 27.78 -8.65
CA ILE A 411 -3.03 26.59 -8.85
C ILE A 411 -2.48 26.58 -10.29
N LYS A 412 -3.32 26.84 -11.30
CA LYS A 412 -2.89 26.91 -12.71
C LYS A 412 -1.84 28.01 -12.93
N THR A 413 -2.00 29.17 -12.29
CA THR A 413 -0.99 30.24 -12.33
C THR A 413 0.33 29.79 -11.71
N HIS A 414 0.33 29.23 -10.50
CA HIS A 414 1.54 28.74 -9.83
C HIS A 414 2.26 27.66 -10.66
N LEU A 415 1.52 26.75 -11.29
CA LEU A 415 2.08 25.77 -12.22
C LEU A 415 2.75 26.42 -13.42
N SER A 416 2.11 27.43 -14.03
CA SER A 416 2.68 28.16 -15.17
C SER A 416 3.94 28.97 -14.79
N GLU A 417 4.04 29.40 -13.53
CA GLU A 417 5.22 30.05 -12.96
C GLU A 417 6.32 29.06 -12.54
N GLY A 418 6.09 27.76 -12.72
CA GLY A 418 7.06 26.70 -12.49
C GLY A 418 7.11 26.17 -11.07
N TYR A 419 6.08 26.38 -10.24
CA TYR A 419 6.00 25.78 -8.90
C TYR A 419 5.53 24.32 -8.95
N LEU A 420 5.98 23.54 -7.97
CA LEU A 420 5.38 22.24 -7.64
C LEU A 420 4.18 22.46 -6.73
N ILE A 421 3.05 21.81 -7.04
CA ILE A 421 1.83 21.85 -6.25
C ILE A 421 1.66 20.52 -5.52
N ILE A 422 1.45 20.56 -4.21
CA ILE A 422 1.14 19.39 -3.40
C ILE A 422 -0.16 19.61 -2.63
N LEU A 423 -1.14 18.75 -2.86
CA LEU A 423 -2.34 18.65 -2.03
C LEU A 423 -2.11 17.63 -0.91
N MET A 424 -2.37 18.00 0.33
CA MET A 424 -2.37 17.11 1.48
C MET A 424 -3.77 17.05 2.07
N THR A 425 -4.40 15.87 2.03
CA THR A 425 -5.77 15.65 2.49
C THR A 425 -6.06 14.18 2.76
N ALA A 426 -6.80 13.89 3.84
CA ALA A 426 -7.49 12.60 4.03
C ALA A 426 -8.94 12.61 3.51
N GLY A 427 -9.46 13.79 3.13
CA GLY A 427 -10.83 14.06 2.73
C GLY A 427 -11.09 14.19 1.23
N PRO A 428 -12.21 14.84 0.84
CA PRO A 428 -12.71 14.89 -0.54
C PRO A 428 -11.90 15.81 -1.46
N ALA A 429 -10.98 16.64 -0.95
CA ALA A 429 -10.16 17.51 -1.78
C ALA A 429 -9.34 16.73 -2.83
N ASP A 430 -9.00 15.46 -2.57
CA ASP A 430 -8.29 14.60 -3.54
C ASP A 430 -9.13 14.38 -4.80
N LEU A 431 -10.43 14.12 -4.66
CA LEU A 431 -11.35 13.93 -5.79
C LEU A 431 -11.53 15.22 -6.59
N TRP A 432 -11.59 16.37 -5.90
CA TRP A 432 -11.66 17.68 -6.55
C TRP A 432 -10.40 17.93 -7.38
N LEU A 433 -9.20 17.71 -6.82
CA LEU A 433 -7.94 17.90 -7.53
C LEU A 433 -7.87 17.02 -8.79
N ARG A 434 -8.27 15.76 -8.68
CA ARG A 434 -8.27 14.85 -9.84
C ARG A 434 -9.22 15.32 -10.93
N LYS A 435 -10.43 15.74 -10.57
CA LYS A 435 -11.40 16.27 -11.54
C LYS A 435 -10.86 17.50 -12.28
N GLU A 436 -10.14 18.37 -11.59
CA GLU A 436 -9.62 19.62 -12.16
C GLU A 436 -8.33 19.46 -12.98
N PHE A 437 -7.51 18.45 -12.67
CA PHE A 437 -6.12 18.37 -13.14
C PHE A 437 -5.63 17.01 -13.66
N SER A 438 -6.47 15.97 -13.70
CA SER A 438 -6.10 14.65 -14.26
C SER A 438 -6.15 14.58 -15.79
#